data_AF-A0A6A5WYM1-F1
#
_entry.id   AF-A0A6A5WYM1-F1
#
_cell.length_a   1.000
_cell.length_b   1.000
_cell.length_c   1.000
_cell.angle_alpha   90.00
_cell.angle_beta   90.00
_cell.angle_gamma   90.00
#
_symmetry.space_group_name_H-M   'P 1'
#
loop_
_entity.id
_entity.type
_entity.pdbx_description
1 polymer ?
#
loop_
_entity_poly.entity_id
_entity_poly.type
_entity_poly.pdbx_seq_one_letter_code
_entity_poly.pdbx_strand_id
1 'polypeptide(L)'
;MEPLAALGACSSILQIIDFSCKILSKGNQLRNSFSGATTENVQFEQVGVHLKNLVLRLRQNPVTQSQSHGGAQAQGLDGMITLCIQTTDELIEALEKLKVQGKRTRWKSFRQAVKSVWRKEKIDDTVSRLQMIRDEIEFGVIIDLNASTAASQSQMRAIEDMSSGLERLVIDQHQQTQDRIIDELRQYSTQSYTRGGVSPIYLPHQPPEEEKKTDILVMLKFVAIDDRHGAIADAHRRTFEWVWSDQSPTGQPWSSFWRWLTVEQGIFWISGKAGSGKSTLMKYVYHDERTEQGLGYWANQTKVVKAGFFFWNSGSAMQKSLMGLLQSILYEILQQRPDLKDTVFPERIQTEVSERFKSRSSDVETVWTVADLKAAFDRLLRIPVLRICLFIDGLDEYEGSHQEISELFKGIMTSPSVKACLSSRPLVVFDHAFSTGPRLRLQDLTYGDISLYVREKLQNRNEVNRLSLSEPSEFRHLVEDIIEKAAGVFLWVTLAVRSLLEGLTNYDRLSDLRLRLKEIPDDLSHLYWHMLQGIKP
;
A
#
# COMPACT_ATOMS: atom_id res chain seq x y z
N MET A 1 -19.21 -14.77 19.32
CA MET A 1 -18.69 -15.91 18.54
C MET A 1 -17.18 -15.90 18.68
N GLU A 2 -16.54 -17.06 18.83
CA GLU A 2 -15.08 -17.12 18.74
C GLU A 2 -14.70 -16.90 17.26
N PRO A 3 -14.02 -15.79 16.89
CA PRO A 3 -13.82 -15.41 15.48
C PRO A 3 -13.11 -16.49 14.67
N LEU A 4 -12.23 -17.24 15.33
CA LEU A 4 -11.48 -18.36 14.76
C LEU A 4 -12.38 -19.54 14.36
N ALA A 5 -13.43 -19.82 15.14
CA ALA A 5 -14.36 -20.90 14.84
C ALA A 5 -15.26 -20.57 13.64
N ALA A 6 -15.69 -19.30 13.53
CA ALA A 6 -16.47 -18.80 12.39
C ALA A 6 -15.63 -18.74 11.10
N LEU A 7 -14.38 -18.27 11.17
CA LEU A 7 -13.44 -18.31 10.05
C LEU A 7 -13.15 -19.75 9.60
N GLY A 8 -12.98 -20.68 10.56
CA GLY A 8 -12.81 -22.10 10.26
C GLY A 8 -14.01 -22.72 9.54
N ALA A 9 -15.23 -22.30 9.91
CA ALA A 9 -16.46 -22.73 9.23
C ALA A 9 -16.53 -22.17 7.80
N CYS A 10 -16.30 -20.86 7.61
CA CYS A 10 -16.31 -20.22 6.29
C CYS A 10 -15.26 -20.82 5.34
N SER A 11 -14.04 -21.06 5.81
CA SER A 11 -12.98 -21.71 5.03
C SER A 11 -13.38 -23.13 4.58
N SER A 12 -13.99 -23.91 5.48
CA SER A 12 -14.47 -25.25 5.17
C SER A 12 -15.59 -25.23 4.12
N ILE A 13 -16.49 -24.25 4.18
CA ILE A 13 -17.58 -24.07 3.20
C ILE A 13 -17.02 -23.70 1.82
N LEU A 14 -16.07 -22.77 1.76
CA LEU A 14 -15.42 -22.37 0.49
C LEU A 14 -14.68 -23.54 -0.17
N GLN A 15 -14.00 -24.38 0.63
CA GLN A 15 -13.38 -25.62 0.13
C GLN A 15 -14.44 -26.57 -0.44
N ILE A 16 -15.55 -26.78 0.28
CA ILE A 16 -16.65 -27.65 -0.20
C ILE A 16 -17.22 -27.15 -1.53
N ILE A 17 -17.42 -25.83 -1.68
CA ILE A 17 -17.92 -25.21 -2.91
C ILE A 17 -16.95 -25.42 -4.07
N ASP A 18 -15.66 -25.14 -3.88
CA ASP A 18 -14.64 -25.30 -4.92
C ASP A 18 -14.53 -26.76 -5.41
N PHE A 19 -14.47 -27.72 -4.47
CA PHE A 19 -14.43 -29.14 -4.81
C PHE A 19 -15.72 -29.60 -5.51
N SER A 20 -16.88 -29.13 -5.08
CA SER A 20 -18.17 -29.47 -5.70
C SER A 20 -18.26 -28.96 -7.14
N CYS A 21 -17.82 -27.72 -7.41
CA CYS A 21 -17.74 -27.15 -8.75
C CYS A 21 -16.77 -27.92 -9.66
N LYS A 22 -15.62 -28.38 -9.13
CA LYS A 22 -14.66 -29.21 -9.87
C LYS A 22 -15.25 -30.57 -10.27
N ILE A 23 -16.01 -31.22 -9.38
CA ILE A 23 -16.71 -32.48 -9.66
C ILE A 23 -17.74 -32.28 -10.78
N LEU A 24 -18.58 -31.25 -10.66
CA LEU A 24 -19.62 -30.95 -11.64
C LEU A 24 -19.04 -30.59 -13.02
N SER A 25 -17.96 -29.83 -13.05
CA SER A 25 -17.24 -29.47 -14.28
C SER A 25 -16.64 -30.70 -14.99
N LYS A 26 -15.90 -31.54 -14.25
CA LYS A 26 -15.37 -32.81 -14.80
C LYS A 26 -16.50 -33.74 -15.24
N GLY A 27 -17.60 -33.79 -14.50
CA GLY A 27 -18.78 -34.57 -14.87
C GLY A 27 -19.43 -34.12 -16.18
N ASN A 28 -19.47 -32.82 -16.41
CA ASN A 28 -19.95 -32.22 -17.66
C ASN A 28 -18.98 -32.47 -18.85
N GLN A 29 -17.67 -32.49 -18.60
CA GLN A 29 -16.68 -32.85 -19.63
C GLN A 29 -16.84 -34.32 -20.06
N LEU A 30 -16.97 -35.24 -19.10
CA LEU A 30 -17.21 -36.67 -19.35
C LEU A 30 -18.53 -36.96 -20.08
N ARG A 31 -19.54 -36.14 -19.83
CA ARG A 31 -20.80 -36.20 -20.57
C ARG A 31 -20.59 -35.94 -22.07
N ASN A 32 -19.63 -35.09 -22.44
CA ASN A 32 -19.41 -34.58 -23.79
C ASN A 32 -18.22 -35.24 -24.53
N SER A 33 -17.23 -35.83 -23.83
CA SER A 33 -16.03 -36.45 -24.44
C SER A 33 -16.26 -37.87 -25.02
N PHE A 34 -15.34 -38.33 -25.89
CA PHE A 34 -15.42 -39.62 -26.61
C PHE A 34 -14.42 -40.71 -26.13
N SER A 35 -13.45 -40.39 -25.26
CA SER A 35 -12.44 -41.35 -24.79
C SER A 35 -11.91 -41.05 -23.38
N GLY A 36 -11.80 -42.08 -22.52
CA GLY A 36 -10.93 -42.07 -21.33
C GLY A 36 -11.61 -42.08 -19.94
N ALA A 37 -12.35 -43.14 -19.57
CA ALA A 37 -13.10 -43.19 -18.30
C ALA A 37 -12.37 -43.82 -17.09
N THR A 38 -11.23 -44.49 -17.25
CA THR A 38 -10.61 -45.28 -16.17
C THR A 38 -9.82 -44.45 -15.16
N THR A 39 -8.98 -43.53 -15.64
CA THR A 39 -8.18 -42.64 -14.76
C THR A 39 -9.06 -41.59 -14.06
N GLU A 40 -10.11 -41.15 -14.73
CA GLU A 40 -11.04 -40.14 -14.21
C GLU A 40 -11.93 -40.70 -13.10
N ASN A 41 -12.33 -41.98 -13.16
CA ASN A 41 -13.11 -42.65 -12.10
C ASN A 41 -12.38 -42.74 -10.76
N VAL A 42 -11.07 -43.03 -10.79
CA VAL A 42 -10.22 -43.03 -9.58
C VAL A 42 -10.16 -41.63 -8.98
N GLN A 43 -10.13 -40.58 -9.83
CA GLN A 43 -10.18 -39.19 -9.38
C GLN A 43 -11.55 -38.81 -8.80
N PHE A 44 -12.68 -39.24 -9.38
CA PHE A 44 -14.01 -38.99 -8.80
C PHE A 44 -14.19 -39.67 -7.43
N GLU A 45 -13.65 -40.87 -7.25
CA GLU A 45 -13.72 -41.57 -5.96
C GLU A 45 -12.88 -40.88 -4.89
N GLN A 46 -11.64 -40.49 -5.21
CA GLN A 46 -10.77 -39.74 -4.29
C GLN A 46 -11.38 -38.39 -3.90
N VAL A 47 -11.94 -37.67 -4.87
CA VAL A 47 -12.56 -36.36 -4.62
C VAL A 47 -13.87 -36.49 -3.84
N GLY A 48 -14.67 -37.54 -4.07
CA GLY A 48 -15.88 -37.83 -3.30
C GLY A 48 -15.60 -38.15 -1.82
N VAL A 49 -14.54 -38.92 -1.55
CA VAL A 49 -14.10 -39.20 -0.17
C VAL A 49 -13.61 -37.92 0.51
N HIS A 50 -12.88 -37.07 -0.20
CA HIS A 50 -12.42 -35.78 0.34
C HIS A 50 -13.57 -34.84 0.69
N LEU A 51 -14.58 -34.75 -0.18
CA LEU A 51 -15.80 -33.96 0.04
C LEU A 51 -16.58 -34.44 1.27
N LYS A 52 -16.72 -35.76 1.45
CA LYS A 52 -17.35 -36.36 2.64
C LYS A 52 -16.62 -36.00 3.93
N ASN A 53 -15.29 -36.00 3.92
CA ASN A 53 -14.47 -35.62 5.06
C ASN A 53 -14.57 -34.12 5.39
N LEU A 54 -14.75 -33.25 4.38
CA LEU A 54 -14.99 -31.82 4.58
C LEU A 54 -16.36 -31.56 5.22
N VAL A 55 -17.42 -32.24 4.74
CA VAL A 55 -18.77 -32.14 5.33
C VAL A 55 -18.79 -32.64 6.77
N LEU A 56 -18.10 -33.74 7.08
CA LEU A 56 -18.00 -34.25 8.45
C LEU A 56 -17.30 -33.26 9.39
N ARG A 57 -16.21 -32.64 8.94
CA ARG A 57 -15.52 -31.58 9.70
C ARG A 57 -16.40 -30.36 9.92
N LEU A 58 -17.15 -29.94 8.89
CA LEU A 58 -18.08 -28.82 9.01
C LEU A 58 -19.20 -29.12 10.01
N ARG A 59 -19.76 -30.33 10.02
CA ARG A 59 -20.78 -30.77 11.01
C ARG A 59 -20.26 -30.87 12.45
N GLN A 60 -18.96 -31.08 12.62
CA GLN A 60 -18.30 -31.19 13.92
C GLN A 60 -17.83 -29.83 14.46
N ASN A 61 -18.00 -28.74 13.70
CA ASN A 61 -17.56 -27.41 14.12
C ASN A 61 -18.45 -26.89 15.29
N PRO A 62 -17.88 -26.28 16.35
CA PRO A 62 -18.64 -25.72 17.46
C PRO A 62 -19.67 -24.64 17.04
N VAL A 63 -19.47 -23.97 15.90
CA VAL A 63 -20.45 -23.02 15.31
C VAL A 63 -21.75 -23.72 14.91
N THR A 64 -21.68 -24.95 14.38
CA THR A 64 -22.83 -25.79 14.03
C THR A 64 -23.52 -26.48 15.20
N GLN A 65 -22.86 -26.56 16.37
CA GLN A 65 -23.40 -27.22 17.56
C GLN A 65 -24.03 -26.24 18.56
N SER A 66 -23.86 -24.93 18.33
CA SER A 66 -24.36 -23.87 19.19
C SER A 66 -25.84 -23.60 18.91
N GLN A 67 -26.73 -24.52 19.29
CA GLN A 67 -28.13 -24.16 19.48
C GLN A 67 -28.26 -23.28 20.73
N SER A 68 -28.99 -22.17 20.59
CA SER A 68 -29.45 -21.23 21.62
C SER A 68 -28.52 -20.06 22.00
N HIS A 69 -29.02 -18.85 21.73
CA HIS A 69 -28.56 -17.53 22.18
C HIS A 69 -27.40 -16.86 21.44
N GLY A 70 -27.66 -16.42 20.20
CA GLY A 70 -26.85 -15.41 19.50
C GLY A 70 -27.70 -14.70 18.43
N GLY A 71 -27.54 -13.38 18.27
CA GLY A 71 -28.42 -12.50 17.48
C GLY A 71 -28.57 -12.84 15.98
N ALA A 72 -29.35 -12.02 15.27
CA ALA A 72 -29.81 -12.24 13.88
C ALA A 72 -28.72 -12.65 12.85
N GLN A 73 -27.45 -12.31 13.08
CA GLN A 73 -26.31 -12.71 12.24
C GLN A 73 -25.89 -14.18 12.40
N ALA A 74 -26.07 -14.79 13.58
CA ALA A 74 -25.76 -16.21 13.79
C ALA A 74 -26.77 -17.13 13.09
N GLN A 75 -28.01 -16.68 12.94
CA GLN A 75 -29.08 -17.42 12.23
C GLN A 75 -28.86 -17.48 10.71
N GLY A 76 -28.26 -16.44 10.10
CA GLY A 76 -27.95 -16.42 8.68
C GLY A 76 -26.84 -17.42 8.29
N LEU A 77 -25.76 -17.46 9.08
CA LEU A 77 -24.64 -18.39 8.86
C LEU A 77 -25.03 -19.85 9.06
N ASP A 78 -25.84 -20.16 10.07
CA ASP A 78 -26.36 -21.51 10.33
C ASP A 78 -27.26 -22.02 9.19
N GLY A 79 -28.10 -21.13 8.63
CA GLY A 79 -28.90 -21.42 7.44
C GLY A 79 -28.04 -21.72 6.20
N MET A 80 -26.95 -20.97 6.01
CA MET A 80 -26.01 -21.19 4.91
C MET A 80 -25.21 -22.49 5.06
N ILE A 81 -24.75 -22.80 6.27
CA ILE A 81 -24.06 -24.05 6.57
C ILE A 81 -24.98 -25.23 6.26
N THR A 82 -26.24 -25.15 6.71
CA THR A 82 -27.25 -26.18 6.44
C THR A 82 -27.49 -26.37 4.95
N LEU A 83 -27.67 -25.27 4.20
CA LEU A 83 -27.88 -25.32 2.76
C LEU A 83 -26.66 -25.86 2.00
N CYS A 84 -25.44 -25.51 2.44
CA CYS A 84 -24.20 -26.04 1.89
C CYS A 84 -24.08 -27.54 2.12
N ILE A 85 -24.33 -28.01 3.34
CA ILE A 85 -24.31 -29.43 3.69
C ILE A 85 -25.33 -30.20 2.84
N GLN A 86 -26.57 -29.71 2.77
CA GLN A 86 -27.64 -30.35 1.99
C GLN A 86 -27.28 -30.45 0.50
N THR A 87 -26.79 -29.36 -0.09
CA THR A 87 -26.39 -29.32 -1.50
C THR A 87 -25.21 -30.27 -1.78
N THR A 88 -24.32 -30.42 -0.81
CA THR A 88 -23.16 -31.31 -0.91
C THR A 88 -23.54 -32.78 -0.73
N ASP A 89 -24.48 -33.09 0.17
CA ASP A 89 -25.01 -34.44 0.35
C ASP A 89 -25.75 -34.92 -0.91
N GLU A 90 -26.53 -34.04 -1.58
CA GLU A 90 -27.13 -34.32 -2.90
C GLU A 90 -26.06 -34.73 -3.94
N LEU A 91 -24.91 -34.05 -3.92
CA LEU A 91 -23.78 -34.33 -4.83
C LEU A 91 -23.07 -35.65 -4.49
N ILE A 92 -22.89 -35.94 -3.20
CA ILE A 92 -22.30 -37.22 -2.73
C ILE A 92 -23.21 -38.39 -3.10
N GLU A 93 -24.53 -38.26 -2.91
CA GLU A 93 -25.50 -39.29 -3.29
C GLU A 93 -25.49 -39.55 -4.81
N ALA A 94 -25.35 -38.49 -5.61
CA ALA A 94 -25.16 -38.61 -7.06
C ALA A 94 -23.88 -39.39 -7.41
N LEU A 95 -22.76 -39.14 -6.72
CA LEU A 95 -21.50 -39.89 -6.90
C LEU A 95 -21.63 -41.37 -6.48
N GLU A 96 -22.38 -41.67 -5.42
CA GLU A 96 -22.61 -43.04 -4.97
C GLU A 96 -23.51 -43.82 -5.94
N LYS A 97 -24.53 -43.19 -6.54
CA LYS A 97 -25.36 -43.78 -7.59
C LYS A 97 -24.54 -44.16 -8.83
N LEU A 98 -23.51 -43.38 -9.17
CA LEU A 98 -22.56 -43.71 -10.23
C LEU A 98 -21.68 -44.93 -9.90
N LYS A 99 -21.41 -45.18 -8.61
CA LYS A 99 -20.63 -46.35 -8.13
C LYS A 99 -21.42 -47.66 -8.23
N VAL A 100 -22.72 -47.65 -7.97
CA VAL A 100 -23.57 -48.86 -7.96
C VAL A 100 -23.77 -49.46 -9.36
N GLN A 101 -23.78 -48.63 -10.41
CA GLN A 101 -23.97 -49.09 -11.79
C GLN A 101 -22.72 -49.73 -12.43
N GLY A 102 -21.57 -49.70 -11.75
CA GLY A 102 -20.28 -50.10 -12.30
C GLY A 102 -19.80 -51.54 -12.02
N LYS A 103 -20.57 -52.37 -11.28
CA LYS A 103 -20.01 -53.66 -10.81
C LYS A 103 -19.88 -54.77 -11.86
N ARG A 104 -20.63 -54.78 -12.98
CA ARG A 104 -20.39 -55.72 -14.09
C ARG A 104 -20.90 -55.17 -15.44
N THR A 105 -19.98 -55.05 -16.41
CA THR A 105 -20.15 -55.03 -17.88
C THR A 105 -20.66 -53.77 -18.62
N ARG A 106 -19.95 -53.51 -19.74
CA ARG A 106 -20.21 -52.68 -20.94
C ARG A 106 -20.05 -51.15 -20.83
N TRP A 107 -18.96 -50.71 -21.47
CA TRP A 107 -18.40 -49.37 -21.66
C TRP A 107 -19.34 -48.27 -22.23
N LYS A 108 -20.56 -48.60 -22.62
CA LYS A 108 -21.60 -47.60 -22.96
C LYS A 108 -22.44 -47.16 -21.74
N SER A 109 -22.43 -47.95 -20.66
CA SER A 109 -23.28 -47.75 -19.47
C SER A 109 -22.79 -46.64 -18.54
N PHE A 110 -21.47 -46.43 -18.39
CA PHE A 110 -20.95 -45.39 -17.48
C PHE A 110 -21.27 -43.97 -17.97
N ARG A 111 -21.15 -43.71 -19.27
CA ARG A 111 -21.54 -42.42 -19.86
C ARG A 111 -23.06 -42.19 -19.75
N GLN A 112 -23.87 -43.24 -19.89
CA GLN A 112 -25.30 -43.18 -19.69
C GLN A 112 -25.66 -42.96 -18.21
N ALA A 113 -24.90 -43.54 -17.28
CA ALA A 113 -25.01 -43.30 -15.85
C ALA A 113 -24.75 -41.83 -15.51
N VAL A 114 -23.64 -41.28 -16.00
CA VAL A 114 -23.27 -39.85 -15.84
C VAL A 114 -24.32 -38.93 -16.48
N LYS A 115 -24.80 -39.25 -17.69
CA LYS A 115 -25.89 -38.49 -18.35
C LYS A 115 -27.24 -38.57 -17.62
N SER A 116 -27.51 -39.70 -16.95
CA SER A 116 -28.75 -39.94 -16.21
C SER A 116 -28.75 -39.23 -14.85
N VAL A 117 -27.60 -39.20 -14.19
CA VAL A 117 -27.43 -38.63 -12.85
C VAL A 117 -27.17 -37.12 -12.90
N TRP A 118 -26.41 -36.65 -13.89
CA TRP A 118 -26.06 -35.23 -14.07
C TRP A 118 -26.69 -34.64 -15.34
N ARG A 119 -27.99 -34.32 -15.23
CA ARG A 119 -28.71 -33.52 -16.24
C ARG A 119 -28.21 -32.09 -16.25
N LYS A 120 -28.15 -31.44 -17.42
CA LYS A 120 -27.63 -30.06 -17.58
C LYS A 120 -28.29 -29.09 -16.58
N GLU A 121 -29.62 -29.11 -16.53
CA GLU A 121 -30.42 -28.27 -15.64
C GLU A 121 -30.08 -28.48 -14.16
N LYS A 122 -29.82 -29.73 -13.73
CA LYS A 122 -29.48 -30.02 -12.34
C LYS A 122 -28.04 -29.61 -12.00
N ILE A 123 -27.11 -29.70 -12.97
CA ILE A 123 -25.74 -29.18 -12.78
C ILE A 123 -25.79 -27.65 -12.63
N ASP A 124 -26.49 -26.98 -13.53
CA ASP A 124 -26.59 -25.52 -13.56
C ASP A 124 -27.30 -24.98 -12.29
N ASP A 125 -28.36 -25.67 -11.83
CA ASP A 125 -29.03 -25.43 -10.52
C ASP A 125 -28.07 -25.59 -9.34
N THR A 126 -27.30 -26.68 -9.31
CA THR A 126 -26.37 -26.97 -8.21
C THR A 126 -25.22 -25.97 -8.17
N VAL A 127 -24.66 -25.60 -9.33
CA VAL A 127 -23.61 -24.57 -9.44
C VAL A 127 -24.13 -23.21 -8.98
N SER A 128 -25.35 -22.83 -9.39
CA SER A 128 -25.96 -21.55 -9.02
C SER A 128 -26.20 -21.47 -7.50
N ARG A 129 -26.69 -22.54 -6.87
CA ARG A 129 -26.86 -22.61 -5.41
C ARG A 129 -25.52 -22.50 -4.67
N LEU A 130 -24.47 -23.15 -5.15
CA LEU A 130 -23.13 -23.08 -4.55
C LEU A 130 -22.48 -21.70 -4.72
N GLN A 131 -22.70 -21.03 -5.85
CA GLN A 131 -22.23 -19.65 -6.08
C GLN A 131 -22.94 -18.65 -5.18
N MET A 132 -24.25 -18.78 -5.01
CA MET A 132 -25.02 -17.92 -4.09
C MET A 132 -24.52 -18.04 -2.64
N ILE A 133 -24.23 -19.25 -2.16
CA ILE A 133 -23.68 -19.46 -0.81
C ILE A 133 -22.27 -18.86 -0.69
N ARG A 134 -21.47 -18.92 -1.75
CA ARG A 134 -20.13 -18.34 -1.78
C ARG A 134 -20.18 -16.81 -1.64
N ASP A 135 -20.99 -16.16 -2.47
CA ASP A 135 -21.07 -14.70 -2.54
C ASP A 135 -21.54 -14.11 -1.19
N GLU A 136 -22.49 -14.78 -0.53
CA GLU A 136 -23.03 -14.36 0.77
C GLU A 136 -22.01 -14.55 1.91
N ILE A 137 -21.19 -15.61 1.88
CA ILE A 137 -20.10 -15.83 2.85
C ILE A 137 -18.96 -14.84 2.63
N GLU A 138 -18.57 -14.60 1.38
CA GLU A 138 -17.55 -13.60 1.06
C GLU A 138 -17.99 -12.20 1.56
N PHE A 139 -19.26 -11.84 1.37
CA PHE A 139 -19.83 -10.61 1.91
C PHE A 139 -19.84 -10.56 3.44
N GLY A 140 -20.24 -11.64 4.12
CA GLY A 140 -20.27 -11.73 5.58
C GLY A 140 -18.87 -11.66 6.23
N VAL A 141 -17.87 -12.32 5.64
CA VAL A 141 -16.48 -12.29 6.12
C VAL A 141 -15.86 -10.90 5.96
N ILE A 142 -16.17 -10.18 4.88
CA ILE A 142 -15.72 -8.80 4.66
C ILE A 142 -16.26 -7.86 5.74
N ILE A 143 -17.54 -8.02 6.13
CA ILE A 143 -18.16 -7.21 7.19
C ILE A 143 -17.54 -7.51 8.56
N ASP A 144 -17.30 -8.79 8.88
CA ASP A 144 -16.74 -9.18 10.19
C ASP A 144 -15.24 -8.86 10.33
N LEU A 145 -14.48 -8.94 9.21
CA LEU A 145 -13.10 -8.43 9.15
C LEU A 145 -13.05 -6.92 9.35
N ASN A 146 -13.99 -6.17 8.76
CA ASN A 146 -14.08 -4.73 8.97
C ASN A 146 -14.40 -4.40 10.45
N ALA A 147 -15.29 -5.16 11.08
CA ALA A 147 -15.61 -5.01 12.51
C ALA A 147 -14.42 -5.38 13.43
N SER A 148 -13.70 -6.46 13.12
CA SER A 148 -12.50 -6.90 13.86
C SER A 148 -11.31 -5.96 13.67
N THR A 149 -11.18 -5.35 12.48
CA THR A 149 -10.19 -4.31 12.21
C THR A 149 -10.50 -3.04 13.00
N ALA A 150 -11.77 -2.67 13.12
CA ALA A 150 -12.20 -1.56 13.99
C ALA A 150 -11.93 -1.82 15.48
N ALA A 151 -12.11 -3.07 15.95
CA ALA A 151 -11.77 -3.46 17.33
C ALA A 151 -10.25 -3.52 17.59
N SER A 152 -9.45 -3.92 16.60
CA SER A 152 -7.98 -3.87 16.69
C SER A 152 -7.46 -2.43 16.71
N GLN A 153 -8.11 -1.53 15.95
CA GLN A 153 -7.81 -0.09 15.99
C GLN A 153 -8.13 0.55 17.35
N SER A 154 -9.20 0.12 18.04
CA SER A 154 -9.52 0.66 19.37
C SER A 154 -8.55 0.18 20.46
N GLN A 155 -8.06 -1.06 20.37
CA GLN A 155 -6.99 -1.55 21.24
C GLN A 155 -5.66 -0.83 20.99
N MET A 156 -5.33 -0.56 19.72
CA MET A 156 -4.11 0.16 19.36
C MET A 156 -4.13 1.61 19.87
N ARG A 157 -5.30 2.28 19.81
CA ARG A 157 -5.51 3.59 20.44
C ARG A 157 -5.33 3.57 21.95
N ALA A 158 -5.82 2.53 22.65
CA ALA A 158 -5.62 2.40 24.09
C ALA A 158 -4.14 2.21 24.49
N ILE A 159 -3.36 1.53 23.63
CA ILE A 159 -1.92 1.37 23.81
C ILE A 159 -1.18 2.69 23.54
N GLU A 160 -1.57 3.43 22.50
CA GLU A 160 -1.04 4.77 22.20
C GLU A 160 -1.36 5.79 23.30
N ASP A 161 -2.56 5.75 23.87
CA ASP A 161 -2.97 6.60 25.00
C ASP A 161 -2.15 6.28 26.26
N MET A 162 -1.89 4.99 26.53
CA MET A 162 -1.08 4.57 27.65
C MET A 162 0.41 4.92 27.45
N SER A 163 0.93 4.80 26.22
CA SER A 163 2.28 5.23 25.84
C SER A 163 2.43 6.75 26.00
N SER A 164 1.45 7.53 25.52
CA SER A 164 1.41 8.99 25.68
C SER A 164 1.32 9.40 27.15
N GLY A 165 0.59 8.63 27.97
CA GLY A 165 0.52 8.83 29.42
C GLY A 165 1.88 8.60 30.11
N LEU A 166 2.60 7.55 29.72
CA LEU A 166 3.95 7.26 30.20
C LEU A 166 4.95 8.34 29.79
N GLU A 167 4.90 8.83 28.55
CA GLU A 167 5.75 9.93 28.07
C GLU A 167 5.52 11.22 28.86
N ARG A 168 4.26 11.57 29.15
CA ARG A 168 3.93 12.74 29.99
C ARG A 168 4.48 12.59 31.41
N LEU A 169 4.39 11.39 31.99
CA LEU A 169 4.92 11.10 33.32
C LEU A 169 6.45 11.22 33.37
N VAL A 170 7.14 10.75 32.33
CA VAL A 170 8.60 10.87 32.21
C VAL A 170 9.02 12.34 32.02
N ILE A 171 8.29 13.11 31.22
CA ILE A 171 8.55 14.54 31.01
C ILE A 171 8.32 15.33 32.31
N ASP A 172 7.22 15.08 33.02
CA ASP A 172 6.90 15.75 34.28
C ASP A 172 7.94 15.43 35.37
N GLN A 173 8.36 14.17 35.47
CA GLN A 173 9.44 13.77 36.38
C GLN A 173 10.78 14.42 36.01
N HIS A 174 11.06 14.56 34.71
CA HIS A 174 12.26 15.24 34.24
C HIS A 174 12.24 16.74 34.58
N GLN A 175 11.10 17.41 34.37
CA GLN A 175 10.91 18.83 34.71
C GLN A 175 11.02 19.06 36.22
N GLN A 176 10.37 18.24 37.06
CA GLN A 176 10.50 18.34 38.52
C GLN A 176 11.96 18.14 38.99
N THR A 177 12.71 17.26 38.33
CA THR A 177 14.12 17.04 38.65
C THR A 177 14.98 18.24 38.23
N GLN A 178 14.70 18.84 37.06
CA GLN A 178 15.36 20.07 36.61
C GLN A 178 15.08 21.26 37.53
N ASP A 179 13.83 21.45 37.96
CA ASP A 179 13.45 22.53 38.88
C ASP A 179 14.15 22.39 40.23
N ARG A 180 14.26 21.16 40.75
CA ARG A 180 15.04 20.89 41.98
C ARG A 180 16.52 21.25 41.82
N ILE A 181 17.13 20.91 40.68
CA ILE A 181 18.53 21.25 40.39
C ILE A 181 18.69 22.77 40.28
N ILE A 182 17.74 23.47 39.64
CA ILE A 182 17.76 24.93 39.51
C ILE A 182 17.61 25.61 40.87
N ASP A 183 16.72 25.11 41.74
CA ASP A 183 16.54 25.65 43.09
C ASP A 183 17.76 25.39 43.98
N GLU A 184 18.42 24.23 43.87
CA GLU A 184 19.70 23.99 44.53
C GLU A 184 20.78 24.96 44.05
N LEU A 185 20.90 25.17 42.73
CA LEU A 185 21.86 26.13 42.15
C LEU A 185 21.56 27.59 42.56
N ARG A 186 20.28 27.95 42.76
CA ARG A 186 19.87 29.25 43.31
C ARG A 186 20.26 29.42 44.78
N GLN A 187 20.21 28.35 45.58
CA GLN A 187 20.68 28.37 46.97
C GLN A 187 22.21 28.48 47.05
N TYR A 188 22.95 27.80 46.18
CA TYR A 188 24.42 27.93 46.09
C TYR A 188 24.87 29.32 45.61
N SER A 189 24.14 29.91 44.65
CA SER A 189 24.46 31.26 44.16
C SER A 189 24.11 32.34 45.19
N THR A 190 23.01 32.22 45.96
CA THR A 190 22.70 33.17 47.04
C THR A 190 23.69 33.13 48.21
N GLN A 191 24.36 32.00 48.48
CA GLN A 191 25.49 31.95 49.43
C GLN A 191 26.75 32.67 48.91
N SER A 192 26.90 32.82 47.59
CA SER A 192 28.08 33.40 46.94
C SER A 192 28.04 34.93 46.82
N TYR A 193 26.90 35.57 47.08
CA TYR A 193 26.71 37.03 46.90
C TYR A 193 26.96 37.89 48.16
N THR A 194 27.53 37.34 49.24
CA THR A 194 28.03 38.17 50.36
C THR A 194 29.46 38.68 50.18
N ARG A 195 30.11 38.47 49.02
CA ARG A 195 31.44 39.04 48.76
C ARG A 195 31.69 39.38 47.28
N GLY A 196 31.69 40.69 46.98
CA GLY A 196 32.39 41.28 45.83
C GLY A 196 31.52 41.52 44.60
N GLY A 197 31.28 42.79 44.28
CA GLY A 197 30.46 43.23 43.16
C GLY A 197 31.15 43.14 41.80
N VAL A 198 30.37 42.75 40.78
CA VAL A 198 30.63 43.01 39.35
C VAL A 198 29.26 43.20 38.65
N SER A 199 29.18 44.17 37.73
CA SER A 199 27.97 44.59 37.00
C SER A 199 27.31 43.50 36.13
N PRO A 200 26.00 43.60 35.81
CA PRO A 200 25.28 42.52 35.12
C PRO A 200 25.60 42.48 33.63
N ILE A 201 25.95 41.29 33.16
CA ILE A 201 26.02 40.91 31.73
C ILE A 201 24.58 40.80 31.19
N TYR A 202 24.30 41.49 30.09
CA TYR A 202 23.04 41.39 29.35
C TYR A 202 22.98 40.02 28.67
N LEU A 203 22.15 39.10 29.19
CA LEU A 203 21.81 37.85 28.50
C LEU A 203 20.58 38.09 27.61
N PRO A 204 20.54 37.56 26.37
CA PRO A 204 19.37 37.71 25.50
C PRO A 204 18.18 36.99 26.12
N HIS A 205 17.05 37.70 26.26
CA HIS A 205 15.78 37.13 26.70
C HIS A 205 15.38 35.96 25.79
N GLN A 206 15.34 34.74 26.34
CA GLN A 206 14.61 33.65 25.72
C GLN A 206 13.12 33.81 26.05
N PRO A 207 12.22 33.69 25.07
CA PRO A 207 10.78 33.78 25.31
C PRO A 207 10.28 32.63 26.20
N PRO A 208 9.26 32.89 27.06
CA PRO A 208 8.70 31.90 27.98
C PRO A 208 8.13 30.67 27.25
N GLU A 209 8.13 29.50 27.90
CA GLU A 209 7.71 28.21 27.30
C GLU A 209 6.29 28.19 26.75
N GLU A 210 5.38 29.03 27.26
CA GLU A 210 4.03 29.18 26.72
C GLU A 210 4.03 29.77 25.30
N GLU A 211 4.95 30.69 24.97
CA GLU A 211 5.09 31.24 23.62
C GLU A 211 5.60 30.18 22.63
N LYS A 212 6.45 29.24 23.09
CA LYS A 212 6.92 28.11 22.26
C LYS A 212 5.78 27.16 21.89
N LYS A 213 4.81 26.94 22.78
CA LYS A 213 3.62 26.11 22.49
C LYS A 213 2.63 26.79 21.53
N THR A 214 2.76 28.10 21.32
CA THR A 214 1.95 28.87 20.38
C THR A 214 2.69 29.27 19.09
N ASP A 215 3.89 28.75 18.83
CA ASP A 215 4.56 28.98 17.56
C ASP A 215 3.77 28.30 16.42
N ILE A 216 3.50 29.05 15.35
CA ILE A 216 2.85 28.54 14.14
C ILE A 216 3.53 27.29 13.60
N LEU A 217 4.86 27.20 13.67
CA LEU A 217 5.57 25.99 13.23
C LEU A 217 5.17 24.76 14.05
N VAL A 218 4.96 24.91 15.35
CA VAL A 218 4.47 23.83 16.20
C VAL A 218 3.04 23.46 15.82
N MET A 219 2.20 24.46 15.53
CA MET A 219 0.80 24.23 15.15
C MET A 219 0.63 23.66 13.73
N LEU A 220 1.58 23.86 12.83
CA LEU A 220 1.54 23.29 11.48
C LEU A 220 1.89 21.80 11.46
N LYS A 221 2.66 21.32 12.43
CA LYS A 221 3.07 19.91 12.53
C LYS A 221 1.90 19.05 13.02
N PHE A 222 1.60 17.97 12.31
CA PHE A 222 0.69 16.90 12.76
C PHE A 222 1.47 15.61 12.99
N VAL A 223 0.88 14.66 13.74
CA VAL A 223 1.59 13.47 14.24
C VAL A 223 2.19 12.64 13.10
N ALA A 224 1.38 12.32 12.09
CA ALA A 224 1.76 11.41 11.00
C ALA A 224 2.49 12.07 9.82
N ILE A 225 3.08 13.27 10.01
CA ILE A 225 3.65 14.07 8.92
C ILE A 225 4.83 13.39 8.22
N ASP A 226 5.64 12.65 8.99
CA ASP A 226 6.87 12.00 8.48
C ASP A 226 6.66 10.51 8.13
N ASP A 227 5.57 9.89 8.59
CA ASP A 227 5.39 8.42 8.56
C ASP A 227 5.42 7.84 7.15
N ARG A 228 4.69 8.47 6.20
CA ARG A 228 4.62 7.97 4.83
C ARG A 228 6.00 8.02 4.18
N HIS A 229 6.72 9.12 4.37
CA HIS A 229 8.05 9.27 3.81
C HIS A 229 9.01 8.19 4.34
N GLY A 230 8.95 7.90 5.64
CA GLY A 230 9.72 6.82 6.27
C GLY A 230 9.33 5.41 5.78
N ALA A 231 8.05 5.18 5.49
CA ALA A 231 7.55 3.87 5.04
C ALA A 231 7.88 3.52 3.58
N ILE A 232 8.25 4.51 2.74
CA ILE A 232 8.65 4.25 1.35
C ILE A 232 10.03 3.58 1.35
N ALA A 233 10.10 2.40 0.72
CA ALA A 233 11.36 1.67 0.55
C ALA A 233 12.40 2.49 -0.22
N ASP A 234 13.67 2.36 0.17
CA ASP A 234 14.78 3.00 -0.55
C ASP A 234 14.97 2.36 -1.92
N ALA A 235 15.41 3.19 -2.88
CA ALA A 235 15.79 2.71 -4.19
C ALA A 235 16.95 1.70 -4.08
N HIS A 236 16.94 0.69 -4.95
CA HIS A 236 18.06 -0.22 -5.04
C HIS A 236 19.30 0.57 -5.51
N ARG A 237 20.48 0.28 -4.94
CA ARG A 237 21.70 1.12 -5.01
C ARG A 237 22.13 1.59 -6.42
N ARG A 238 21.64 0.94 -7.49
CA ARG A 238 22.00 1.21 -8.88
C ARG A 238 20.81 1.42 -9.82
N THR A 239 19.60 1.53 -9.29
CA THR A 239 18.39 1.82 -10.08
C THR A 239 18.17 3.32 -10.18
N PHE A 240 17.42 3.78 -11.18
CA PHE A 240 17.05 5.18 -11.43
C PHE A 240 18.17 6.14 -11.84
N GLU A 241 19.43 5.70 -11.95
CA GLU A 241 20.54 6.56 -12.41
C GLU A 241 20.30 7.17 -13.81
N TRP A 242 19.49 6.50 -14.63
CA TRP A 242 19.07 7.01 -15.94
C TRP A 242 18.33 8.35 -15.86
N VAL A 243 17.72 8.71 -14.73
CA VAL A 243 16.97 9.97 -14.56
C VAL A 243 17.87 11.21 -14.69
N TRP A 244 19.16 11.06 -14.40
CA TRP A 244 20.17 12.12 -14.46
C TRP A 244 20.85 12.24 -15.81
N SER A 245 20.59 11.31 -16.73
CA SER A 245 21.20 11.32 -18.05
C SER A 245 20.54 12.40 -18.91
N ASP A 246 21.32 13.32 -19.46
CA ASP A 246 20.83 14.36 -20.39
C ASP A 246 20.54 13.82 -21.81
N GLN A 247 20.50 12.49 -21.95
CA GLN A 247 19.99 11.88 -23.15
C GLN A 247 18.48 12.12 -23.16
N SER A 248 18.06 13.16 -23.87
CA SER A 248 16.85 13.07 -24.68
C SER A 248 17.31 12.49 -26.02
N PRO A 249 17.26 11.17 -26.24
CA PRO A 249 17.48 10.67 -27.58
C PRO A 249 16.34 11.23 -28.42
N THR A 250 16.71 11.96 -29.47
CA THR A 250 15.85 12.19 -30.61
C THR A 250 15.06 10.91 -30.92
N GLY A 251 13.76 10.91 -30.66
CA GLY A 251 12.86 9.77 -30.89
C GLY A 251 12.27 9.09 -29.64
N GLN A 252 12.59 9.50 -28.41
CA GLN A 252 11.97 8.94 -27.20
C GLN A 252 10.83 9.83 -26.64
N PRO A 253 9.75 9.25 -26.10
CA PRO A 253 8.56 9.98 -25.68
C PRO A 253 8.66 10.64 -24.29
N TRP A 254 9.85 10.77 -23.70
CA TRP A 254 10.04 11.33 -22.34
C TRP A 254 11.00 12.53 -22.32
N SER A 255 10.81 13.38 -21.32
CA SER A 255 11.59 14.61 -21.10
C SER A 255 12.77 14.36 -20.16
N SER A 256 13.86 15.12 -20.35
CA SER A 256 15.03 15.10 -19.47
C SER A 256 14.69 15.76 -18.13
N PHE A 257 14.74 14.97 -17.04
CA PHE A 257 14.51 15.48 -15.69
C PHE A 257 15.58 16.51 -15.29
N TRP A 258 16.84 16.24 -15.64
CA TRP A 258 17.96 17.16 -15.40
C TRP A 258 17.77 18.51 -16.08
N ARG A 259 17.34 18.51 -17.35
CA ARG A 259 17.05 19.73 -18.12
C ARG A 259 15.88 20.51 -17.50
N TRP A 260 14.81 19.81 -17.11
CA TRP A 260 13.71 20.44 -16.40
C TRP A 260 14.19 21.08 -15.10
N LEU A 261 14.99 20.37 -14.31
CA LEU A 261 15.45 20.83 -13.01
C LEU A 261 16.31 22.10 -13.10
N THR A 262 17.17 22.17 -14.12
CA THR A 262 18.19 23.23 -14.27
C THR A 262 17.74 24.44 -15.08
N VAL A 263 16.96 24.24 -16.15
CA VAL A 263 16.68 25.30 -17.15
C VAL A 263 15.19 25.58 -17.33
N GLU A 264 14.35 24.55 -17.38
CA GLU A 264 12.93 24.74 -17.73
C GLU A 264 12.12 25.27 -16.54
N GLN A 265 10.79 25.31 -16.63
CA GLN A 265 9.92 25.86 -15.58
C GLN A 265 8.66 25.02 -15.42
N GLY A 266 7.92 25.27 -14.33
CA GLY A 266 6.62 24.65 -14.09
C GLY A 266 6.73 23.19 -13.62
N ILE A 267 5.79 22.37 -14.10
CA ILE A 267 5.57 21.00 -13.61
C ILE A 267 6.37 19.98 -14.42
N PHE A 268 6.98 19.03 -13.71
CA PHE A 268 7.44 17.76 -14.30
C PHE A 268 6.57 16.62 -13.79
N TRP A 269 5.93 15.89 -14.71
CA TRP A 269 4.99 14.83 -14.35
C TRP A 269 5.58 13.43 -14.53
N ILE A 270 5.65 12.69 -13.43
CA ILE A 270 6.03 11.28 -13.37
C ILE A 270 4.76 10.43 -13.38
N SER A 271 4.44 9.88 -14.55
CA SER A 271 3.30 8.97 -14.71
C SER A 271 3.75 7.53 -14.60
N GLY A 272 2.93 6.65 -14.03
CA GLY A 272 3.25 5.22 -14.04
C GLY A 272 2.21 4.28 -13.44
N LYS A 273 2.24 3.02 -13.88
CA LYS A 273 1.38 1.94 -13.37
C LYS A 273 1.52 1.76 -11.85
N ALA A 274 0.54 1.13 -11.20
CA ALA A 274 0.68 0.68 -9.82
C ALA A 274 1.89 -0.26 -9.69
N GLY A 275 2.66 -0.13 -8.61
CA GLY A 275 3.86 -0.96 -8.38
C GLY A 275 5.04 -0.73 -9.32
N SER A 276 5.03 0.28 -10.20
CA SER A 276 6.16 0.63 -11.10
C SER A 276 7.34 1.31 -10.40
N GLY A 277 7.19 1.71 -9.13
CA GLY A 277 8.25 2.36 -8.34
C GLY A 277 8.21 3.88 -8.29
N LYS A 278 7.07 4.53 -8.60
CA LYS A 278 6.92 6.01 -8.59
C LYS A 278 7.34 6.64 -7.27
N SER A 279 6.79 6.17 -6.15
CA SER A 279 7.11 6.68 -4.82
C SER A 279 8.59 6.48 -4.46
N THR A 280 9.17 5.35 -4.88
CA THR A 280 10.60 5.07 -4.72
C THR A 280 11.46 6.03 -5.54
N LEU A 281 11.10 6.29 -6.80
CA LEU A 281 11.78 7.28 -7.64
C LEU A 281 11.63 8.69 -7.05
N MET A 282 10.43 9.07 -6.58
CA MET A 282 10.17 10.37 -5.99
C MET A 282 11.01 10.58 -4.73
N LYS A 283 11.06 9.58 -3.82
CA LYS A 283 11.93 9.62 -2.64
C LYS A 283 13.40 9.72 -3.02
N TYR A 284 13.83 8.96 -4.02
CA TYR A 284 15.21 8.98 -4.53
C TYR A 284 15.60 10.37 -5.04
N VAL A 285 14.84 10.96 -5.97
CA VAL A 285 15.17 12.29 -6.49
C VAL A 285 15.01 13.39 -5.43
N TYR A 286 14.09 13.24 -4.48
CA TYR A 286 13.91 14.22 -3.41
C TYR A 286 15.17 14.40 -2.55
N HIS A 287 15.89 13.31 -2.28
CA HIS A 287 17.06 13.28 -1.40
C HIS A 287 18.41 13.29 -2.11
N ASP A 288 18.44 13.13 -3.44
CA ASP A 288 19.68 13.11 -4.19
C ASP A 288 20.35 14.50 -4.24
N GLU A 289 21.66 14.56 -3.97
CA GLU A 289 22.45 15.80 -3.98
C GLU A 289 22.41 16.51 -5.35
N ARG A 290 22.26 15.76 -6.45
CA ARG A 290 22.12 16.32 -7.79
C ARG A 290 20.85 17.14 -7.94
N THR A 291 19.79 16.83 -7.19
CA THR A 291 18.61 17.68 -7.14
C THR A 291 18.96 19.07 -6.64
N GLU A 292 19.72 19.16 -5.56
CA GLU A 292 20.11 20.44 -4.96
C GLU A 292 21.06 21.22 -5.88
N GLN A 293 22.00 20.53 -6.53
CA GLN A 293 22.88 21.12 -7.54
C GLN A 293 22.07 21.69 -8.72
N GLY A 294 21.13 20.89 -9.25
CA GLY A 294 20.27 21.28 -10.37
C GLY A 294 19.42 22.50 -10.05
N LEU A 295 18.80 22.51 -8.87
CA LEU A 295 18.03 23.65 -8.36
C LEU A 295 18.90 24.88 -8.13
N GLY A 296 20.16 24.70 -7.72
CA GLY A 296 21.13 25.79 -7.59
C GLY A 296 21.37 26.53 -8.92
N TYR A 297 21.49 25.78 -10.03
CA TYR A 297 21.60 26.39 -11.36
C TYR A 297 20.34 27.19 -11.74
N TRP A 298 19.15 26.60 -11.53
CA TRP A 298 17.89 27.27 -11.82
C TRP A 298 17.68 28.56 -11.01
N ALA A 299 18.10 28.55 -9.75
CA ALA A 299 17.90 29.66 -8.84
C ALA A 299 18.83 30.85 -9.08
N ASN A 300 19.92 30.66 -9.83
CA ASN A 300 20.83 31.74 -10.21
C ASN A 300 21.20 32.65 -9.02
N GLN A 301 21.80 32.07 -7.98
CA GLN A 301 22.19 32.71 -6.71
C GLN A 301 21.06 33.09 -5.73
N THR A 302 19.78 32.89 -6.07
CA THR A 302 18.71 32.96 -5.06
C THR A 302 18.64 31.67 -4.23
N LYS A 303 18.25 31.80 -2.95
CA LYS A 303 18.07 30.63 -2.07
C LYS A 303 16.82 29.85 -2.50
N VAL A 304 17.01 28.56 -2.76
CA VAL A 304 15.90 27.61 -3.02
C VAL A 304 15.40 27.02 -1.72
N VAL A 305 14.09 26.82 -1.64
CA VAL A 305 13.46 26.01 -0.60
C VAL A 305 12.78 24.82 -1.26
N LYS A 306 13.08 23.64 -0.74
CA LYS A 306 12.53 22.37 -1.23
C LYS A 306 11.47 21.88 -0.24
N ALA A 307 10.34 21.39 -0.71
CA ALA A 307 9.34 20.76 0.17
C ALA A 307 8.69 19.55 -0.48
N GLY A 308 8.40 18.54 0.32
CA GLY A 308 7.82 17.28 -0.10
C GLY A 308 6.44 17.02 0.50
N PHE A 309 5.61 16.25 -0.22
CA PHE A 309 4.47 15.58 0.38
C PHE A 309 4.20 14.27 -0.35
N PHE A 310 3.96 13.21 0.41
CA PHE A 310 3.75 11.88 -0.13
C PHE A 310 2.37 11.41 0.29
N PHE A 311 1.43 11.37 -0.66
CA PHE A 311 0.09 10.87 -0.38
C PHE A 311 0.14 9.39 0.03
N TRP A 312 -0.80 9.01 0.91
CA TRP A 312 -0.96 7.63 1.31
C TRP A 312 -2.43 7.27 1.51
N ASN A 313 -2.98 6.50 0.57
CA ASN A 313 -4.38 6.07 0.63
C ASN A 313 -4.69 5.16 1.84
N SER A 314 -3.69 4.45 2.35
CA SER A 314 -3.81 3.63 3.59
C SER A 314 -3.37 4.38 4.85
N GLY A 315 -3.04 5.67 4.73
CA GLY A 315 -2.60 6.52 5.82
C GLY A 315 -3.75 7.19 6.58
N SER A 316 -3.40 8.14 7.45
CA SER A 316 -4.37 8.97 8.18
C SER A 316 -5.15 9.90 7.24
N ALA A 317 -6.24 10.50 7.72
CA ALA A 317 -7.00 11.49 6.96
C ALA A 317 -6.13 12.67 6.48
N MET A 318 -5.14 13.07 7.28
CA MET A 318 -4.18 14.10 6.90
C MET A 318 -3.30 13.66 5.72
N GLN A 319 -2.88 12.40 5.67
CA GLN A 319 -1.99 11.87 4.62
C GLN A 319 -2.68 11.67 3.25
N LYS A 320 -4.00 11.81 3.19
CA LYS A 320 -4.79 11.72 1.94
C LYS A 320 -5.58 12.98 1.59
N SER A 321 -5.37 14.09 2.31
CA SER A 321 -6.16 15.32 2.17
C SER A 321 -5.35 16.54 1.72
N LEU A 322 -6.08 17.56 1.24
CA LEU A 322 -5.49 18.85 0.86
C LEU A 322 -4.97 19.62 2.08
N MET A 323 -5.58 19.40 3.26
CA MET A 323 -5.13 19.97 4.51
C MET A 323 -3.72 19.50 4.85
N GLY A 324 -3.48 18.18 4.85
CA GLY A 324 -2.16 17.62 5.14
C GLY A 324 -1.11 18.02 4.11
N LEU A 325 -1.47 18.05 2.83
CA LEU A 325 -0.59 18.57 1.77
C LEU A 325 -0.11 20.00 2.07
N LEU A 326 -1.04 20.93 2.31
CA LEU A 326 -0.70 22.34 2.54
C LEU A 326 0.03 22.55 3.87
N GLN A 327 -0.38 21.87 4.95
CA GLN A 327 0.32 21.96 6.24
C GLN A 327 1.77 21.47 6.12
N SER A 328 2.01 20.35 5.43
CA SER A 328 3.36 19.80 5.28
C SER A 328 4.26 20.71 4.46
N ILE A 329 3.76 21.20 3.32
CA ILE A 329 4.52 22.14 2.48
C ILE A 329 4.85 23.42 3.26
N LEU A 330 3.87 24.02 3.94
CA LEU A 330 4.08 25.24 4.71
C LEU A 330 5.03 25.01 5.89
N TYR A 331 4.92 23.88 6.58
CA TYR A 331 5.82 23.49 7.67
C TYR A 331 7.26 23.36 7.19
N GLU A 332 7.52 22.53 6.16
CA GLU A 332 8.87 22.29 5.64
C GLU A 332 9.53 23.57 5.12
N ILE A 333 8.75 24.44 4.45
CA ILE A 333 9.26 25.70 3.91
C ILE A 333 9.60 26.68 5.03
N LEU A 334 8.71 26.86 6.01
CA LEU A 334 8.94 27.78 7.12
C LEU A 334 10.00 27.29 8.11
N GLN A 335 10.24 25.98 8.17
CA GLN A 335 11.37 25.43 8.92
C GLN A 335 12.71 25.84 8.29
N GLN A 336 12.81 25.85 6.95
CA GLN A 336 14.01 26.28 6.21
C GLN A 336 14.17 27.80 6.10
N ARG A 337 13.04 28.53 6.18
CA ARG A 337 12.96 29.99 6.11
C ARG A 337 12.04 30.57 7.20
N PRO A 338 12.48 30.56 8.48
CA PRO A 338 11.69 31.11 9.58
C PRO A 338 11.40 32.61 9.42
N ASP A 339 12.22 33.32 8.65
CA ASP A 339 12.05 34.75 8.33
C ASP A 339 10.77 35.05 7.52
N LEU A 340 10.15 34.03 6.90
CA LEU A 340 8.94 34.19 6.11
C LEU A 340 7.65 34.06 6.93
N LYS A 341 7.73 33.66 8.21
CA LYS A 341 6.56 33.39 9.06
C LYS A 341 5.55 34.53 9.05
N ASP A 342 5.99 35.76 9.31
CA ASP A 342 5.10 36.91 9.42
C ASP A 342 4.53 37.38 8.08
N THR A 343 5.22 37.06 6.98
CA THR A 343 4.75 37.34 5.62
C THR A 343 3.66 36.35 5.21
N VAL A 344 3.86 35.07 5.53
CA VAL A 344 2.94 33.97 5.17
C VAL A 344 1.72 33.96 6.09
N PHE A 345 1.95 34.20 7.38
CA PHE A 345 0.94 34.27 8.43
C PHE A 345 1.01 35.65 9.13
N PRO A 346 0.24 36.64 8.65
CA PRO A 346 0.17 37.95 9.30
C PRO A 346 -0.32 37.84 10.75
N GLU A 347 0.07 38.79 11.61
CA GLU A 347 -0.21 38.80 13.06
C GLU A 347 -1.66 38.42 13.40
N ARG A 348 -2.64 39.01 12.70
CA ARG A 348 -4.07 38.69 12.86
C ARG A 348 -4.37 37.19 12.76
N ILE A 349 -3.81 36.51 11.75
CA ILE A 349 -4.01 35.07 11.55
C ILE A 349 -3.31 34.28 12.66
N GLN A 350 -2.12 34.71 13.08
CA GLN A 350 -1.41 34.08 14.20
C GLN A 350 -2.25 34.14 15.48
N THR A 351 -2.88 35.29 15.77
CA THR A 351 -3.78 35.48 16.91
C THR A 351 -5.01 34.58 16.80
N GLU A 352 -5.73 34.62 15.68
CA GLU A 352 -6.94 33.82 15.46
C GLU A 352 -6.68 32.30 15.59
N VAL A 353 -5.55 31.82 15.07
CA VAL A 353 -5.17 30.40 15.17
C VAL A 353 -4.71 30.05 16.58
N SER A 354 -4.02 30.96 17.26
CA SER A 354 -3.63 30.77 18.67
C SER A 354 -4.82 30.66 19.60
N GLU A 355 -5.87 31.45 19.37
CA GLU A 355 -7.14 31.36 20.11
C GLU A 355 -7.85 30.03 19.86
N ARG A 356 -7.89 29.58 18.59
CA ARG A 356 -8.40 28.25 18.24
C ARG A 356 -7.60 27.14 18.91
N PHE A 357 -6.27 27.28 18.97
CA PHE A 357 -5.40 26.31 19.62
C PHE A 357 -5.61 26.24 21.13
N LYS A 358 -5.84 27.37 21.79
CA LYS A 358 -6.14 27.41 23.24
C LYS A 358 -7.52 26.84 23.58
N SER A 359 -8.49 26.96 22.67
CA SER A 359 -9.87 26.51 22.86
C SER A 359 -10.17 25.11 22.31
N ARG A 360 -9.20 24.44 21.66
CA ARG A 360 -9.40 23.11 21.06
C ARG A 360 -9.59 22.02 22.11
N SER A 361 -10.39 21.01 21.78
CA SER A 361 -10.36 19.74 22.50
C SER A 361 -9.10 18.95 22.16
N SER A 362 -8.70 18.04 23.05
CA SER A 362 -7.56 17.13 22.85
C SER A 362 -7.67 16.30 21.57
N ASP A 363 -8.90 16.02 21.14
CA ASP A 363 -9.20 15.06 20.08
C ASP A 363 -9.15 15.69 18.68
N VAL A 364 -8.95 17.01 18.59
CA VAL A 364 -8.81 17.73 17.32
C VAL A 364 -7.35 17.70 16.86
N GLU A 365 -7.12 16.99 15.75
CA GLU A 365 -5.80 16.79 15.13
C GLU A 365 -5.18 18.09 14.59
N THR A 366 -5.99 19.05 14.13
CA THR A 366 -5.52 20.33 13.58
C THR A 366 -6.49 21.49 13.84
N VAL A 367 -5.94 22.69 14.07
CA VAL A 367 -6.70 23.94 14.26
C VAL A 367 -6.82 24.78 12.98
N TRP A 368 -6.13 24.35 11.93
CA TRP A 368 -6.10 25.02 10.65
C TRP A 368 -7.35 24.69 9.83
N THR A 369 -7.83 25.68 9.08
CA THR A 369 -8.79 25.42 8.00
C THR A 369 -8.07 25.40 6.66
N VAL A 370 -8.67 24.73 5.66
CA VAL A 370 -8.14 24.74 4.28
C VAL A 370 -8.04 26.17 3.74
N ALA A 371 -8.95 27.06 4.13
CA ALA A 371 -8.94 28.45 3.71
C ALA A 371 -7.72 29.21 4.26
N ASP A 372 -7.38 29.02 5.55
CA ASP A 372 -6.19 29.61 6.16
C ASP A 372 -4.92 29.20 5.41
N LEU A 373 -4.80 27.90 5.14
CA LEU A 373 -3.61 27.33 4.50
C LEU A 373 -3.51 27.67 3.02
N LYS A 374 -4.62 27.70 2.27
CA LYS A 374 -4.63 28.16 0.87
C LYS A 374 -4.20 29.62 0.79
N ALA A 375 -4.73 30.48 1.66
CA ALA A 375 -4.34 31.89 1.69
C ALA A 375 -2.86 32.08 2.05
N ALA A 376 -2.35 31.28 3.01
CA ALA A 376 -0.93 31.26 3.36
C ALA A 376 -0.04 30.80 2.19
N PHE A 377 -0.44 29.73 1.52
CA PHE A 377 0.25 29.21 0.34
C PHE A 377 0.26 30.23 -0.80
N ASP A 378 -0.86 30.89 -1.09
CA ASP A 378 -0.94 31.95 -2.10
C ASP A 378 -0.01 33.13 -1.79
N ARG A 379 0.10 33.55 -0.51
CA ARG A 379 1.06 34.58 -0.09
C ARG A 379 2.49 34.12 -0.33
N LEU A 380 2.80 32.88 0.03
CA LEU A 380 4.12 32.27 -0.16
C LEU A 380 4.52 32.26 -1.65
N LEU A 381 3.63 31.86 -2.56
CA LEU A 381 3.92 31.81 -4.00
C LEU A 381 4.14 33.20 -4.64
N ARG A 382 3.69 34.28 -3.99
CA ARG A 382 3.84 35.66 -4.48
C ARG A 382 5.14 36.33 -4.04
N ILE A 383 5.97 35.68 -3.22
CA ILE A 383 7.22 36.25 -2.73
C ILE A 383 8.25 36.29 -3.88
N PRO A 384 8.65 37.47 -4.38
CA PRO A 384 9.40 37.58 -5.64
C PRO A 384 10.79 36.94 -5.62
N VAL A 385 11.45 36.95 -4.45
CA VAL A 385 12.84 36.50 -4.26
C VAL A 385 12.93 35.04 -3.77
N LEU A 386 11.80 34.36 -3.62
CA LEU A 386 11.74 32.99 -3.12
C LEU A 386 11.64 32.02 -4.29
N ARG A 387 12.56 31.05 -4.34
CA ARG A 387 12.48 29.92 -5.29
C ARG A 387 12.01 28.68 -4.55
N ILE A 388 10.93 28.07 -5.01
CA ILE A 388 10.31 26.91 -4.36
C ILE A 388 10.36 25.72 -5.33
N CYS A 389 10.81 24.56 -4.85
CA CYS A 389 10.67 23.30 -5.56
C CYS A 389 9.85 22.31 -4.73
N LEU A 390 8.71 21.90 -5.27
CA LEU A 390 7.79 20.96 -4.63
C LEU A 390 7.98 19.56 -5.20
N PHE A 391 7.90 18.53 -4.34
CA PHE A 391 7.90 17.12 -4.73
C PHE A 391 6.66 16.44 -4.14
N ILE A 392 5.65 16.19 -4.98
CA ILE A 392 4.35 15.69 -4.54
C ILE A 392 4.12 14.31 -5.14
N ASP A 393 4.16 13.28 -4.30
CA ASP A 393 3.97 11.89 -4.71
C ASP A 393 2.52 11.45 -4.55
N GLY A 394 2.00 10.75 -5.56
CA GLY A 394 0.74 10.01 -5.44
C GLY A 394 -0.51 10.86 -5.52
N LEU A 395 -0.61 11.80 -6.47
CA LEU A 395 -1.84 12.60 -6.64
C LEU A 395 -3.10 11.74 -6.84
N ASP A 396 -2.98 10.52 -7.38
CA ASP A 396 -4.09 9.57 -7.49
C ASP A 396 -4.57 9.00 -6.15
N GLU A 397 -3.79 9.16 -5.08
CA GLU A 397 -4.13 8.77 -3.71
C GLU A 397 -4.78 9.92 -2.92
N TYR A 398 -4.99 11.09 -3.54
CA TYR A 398 -5.79 12.16 -2.97
C TYR A 398 -7.27 11.75 -2.91
N GLU A 399 -7.89 11.85 -1.73
CA GLU A 399 -9.28 11.45 -1.50
C GLU A 399 -10.30 12.49 -2.01
N GLY A 400 -9.89 13.74 -2.21
CA GLY A 400 -10.77 14.78 -2.73
C GLY A 400 -10.84 14.82 -4.27
N SER A 401 -11.29 15.96 -4.80
CA SER A 401 -11.45 16.11 -6.26
C SER A 401 -10.11 16.17 -6.98
N HIS A 402 -9.86 15.18 -7.84
CA HIS A 402 -8.66 15.17 -8.70
C HIS A 402 -8.62 16.37 -9.67
N GLN A 403 -9.77 16.95 -10.01
CA GLN A 403 -9.84 18.18 -10.80
C GLN A 403 -9.35 19.39 -9.99
N GLU A 404 -9.83 19.55 -8.75
CA GLU A 404 -9.45 20.68 -7.88
C GLU A 404 -7.95 20.66 -7.55
N ILE A 405 -7.38 19.50 -7.23
CA ILE A 405 -5.93 19.40 -6.97
C ILE A 405 -5.13 19.66 -8.24
N SER A 406 -5.63 19.23 -9.41
CA SER A 406 -4.99 19.54 -10.69
C SER A 406 -5.02 21.04 -10.99
N GLU A 407 -6.11 21.73 -10.69
CA GLU A 407 -6.23 23.18 -10.85
C GLU A 407 -5.29 23.95 -9.91
N LEU A 408 -5.17 23.51 -8.66
CA LEU A 408 -4.21 24.07 -7.70
C LEU A 408 -2.78 24.03 -8.26
N PHE A 409 -2.35 22.89 -8.81
CA PHE A 409 -1.03 22.76 -9.39
C PHE A 409 -0.89 23.42 -10.77
N LYS A 410 -1.94 23.48 -11.59
CA LYS A 410 -1.90 24.27 -12.85
C LYS A 410 -1.58 25.73 -12.60
N GLY A 411 -2.06 26.31 -11.49
CA GLY A 411 -1.68 27.66 -11.06
C GLY A 411 -0.17 27.83 -10.86
N ILE A 412 0.57 26.76 -10.56
CA ILE A 412 2.04 26.75 -10.43
C ILE A 412 2.73 26.78 -11.80
N MET A 413 2.14 26.22 -12.86
CA MET A 413 2.77 26.16 -14.19
C MET A 413 3.14 27.55 -14.75
N THR A 414 2.44 28.59 -14.32
CA THR A 414 2.66 29.97 -14.79
C THR A 414 3.67 30.75 -13.94
N SER A 415 4.10 30.20 -12.79
CA SER A 415 5.04 30.89 -11.89
C SER A 415 6.50 30.61 -12.27
N PRO A 416 7.32 31.64 -12.55
CA PRO A 416 8.75 31.45 -12.81
C PRO A 416 9.56 31.12 -11.54
N SER A 417 8.94 31.28 -10.36
CA SER A 417 9.57 31.11 -9.06
C SER A 417 9.27 29.77 -8.41
N VAL A 418 8.41 28.94 -9.02
CA VAL A 418 7.96 27.67 -8.45
C VAL A 418 8.11 26.55 -9.46
N LYS A 419 8.75 25.47 -9.02
CA LYS A 419 8.80 24.18 -9.71
C LYS A 419 8.01 23.14 -8.93
N ALA A 420 7.42 22.18 -9.62
CA ALA A 420 6.81 21.04 -8.97
C ALA A 420 7.09 19.74 -9.75
N CYS A 421 7.64 18.74 -9.06
CA CYS A 421 7.68 17.37 -9.53
C CYS A 421 6.46 16.64 -8.95
N LEU A 422 5.56 16.17 -9.83
CA LEU A 422 4.32 15.53 -9.44
C LEU A 422 4.33 14.07 -9.90
N SER A 423 3.88 13.14 -9.07
CA SER A 423 3.66 11.75 -9.50
C SER A 423 2.19 11.34 -9.42
N SER A 424 1.76 10.49 -10.36
CA SER A 424 0.44 9.86 -10.29
C SER A 424 0.34 8.61 -11.17
N ARG A 425 -0.73 7.84 -11.00
CA ARG A 425 -1.24 6.94 -12.06
C ARG A 425 -1.69 7.75 -13.29
N PRO A 426 -1.70 7.15 -14.50
CA PRO A 426 -2.17 7.79 -15.72
C PRO A 426 -3.70 7.88 -15.77
N LEU A 427 -4.31 8.55 -14.79
CA LEU A 427 -5.74 8.85 -14.82
C LEU A 427 -6.02 9.95 -15.84
N VAL A 428 -7.18 9.87 -16.50
CA VAL A 428 -7.58 10.80 -17.57
C VAL A 428 -7.50 12.27 -17.14
N VAL A 429 -7.89 12.56 -15.89
CA VAL A 429 -7.82 13.91 -15.31
C VAL A 429 -6.39 14.47 -15.27
N PHE A 430 -5.41 13.65 -14.88
CA PHE A 430 -4.01 14.07 -14.80
C PHE A 430 -3.35 14.13 -16.17
N ASP A 431 -3.71 13.22 -17.08
CA ASP A 431 -3.23 13.29 -18.47
C ASP A 431 -3.74 14.57 -19.16
N HIS A 432 -5.01 14.91 -19.03
CA HIS A 432 -5.53 16.20 -19.51
C HIS A 432 -4.89 17.41 -18.81
N ALA A 433 -4.47 17.27 -17.56
CA ALA A 433 -3.91 18.37 -16.80
C ALA A 433 -2.44 18.65 -17.12
N PHE A 434 -1.62 17.61 -17.32
CA PHE A 434 -0.16 17.71 -17.29
C PHE A 434 0.54 17.15 -18.53
N SER A 435 -0.18 16.55 -19.48
CA SER A 435 0.43 15.93 -20.68
C SER A 435 1.14 16.91 -21.62
N THR A 436 0.85 18.22 -21.53
CA THR A 436 1.49 19.25 -22.36
C THR A 436 2.86 19.68 -21.85
N GLY A 437 3.19 19.35 -20.59
CA GLY A 437 4.48 19.69 -19.97
C GLY A 437 5.51 18.56 -20.03
N PRO A 438 6.71 18.80 -19.49
CA PRO A 438 7.73 17.77 -19.31
C PRO A 438 7.19 16.56 -18.54
N ARG A 439 7.41 15.37 -19.07
CA ARG A 439 6.91 14.14 -18.45
C ARG A 439 7.77 12.92 -18.71
N LEU A 440 7.61 11.92 -17.86
CA LEU A 440 8.09 10.56 -18.11
C LEU A 440 7.04 9.52 -17.74
N ARG A 441 7.14 8.35 -18.37
CA ARG A 441 6.32 7.17 -18.06
C ARG A 441 7.21 6.11 -17.47
N LEU A 442 7.09 5.87 -16.17
CA LEU A 442 8.07 5.08 -15.42
C LEU A 442 8.16 3.63 -15.91
N GLN A 443 7.03 2.99 -16.24
CA GLN A 443 7.06 1.60 -16.73
C GLN A 443 7.81 1.42 -18.06
N ASP A 444 8.02 2.51 -18.82
CA ASP A 444 8.75 2.46 -20.10
C ASP A 444 10.28 2.60 -19.88
N LEU A 445 10.70 2.90 -18.65
CA LEU A 445 12.09 3.20 -18.25
C LEU A 445 12.68 2.19 -17.26
N THR A 446 11.84 1.31 -16.71
CA THR A 446 12.27 0.33 -15.70
C THR A 446 12.97 -0.90 -16.28
N TYR A 447 13.00 -1.10 -17.60
CA TYR A 447 13.60 -2.30 -18.22
C TYR A 447 15.04 -2.56 -17.76
N GLY A 448 15.91 -1.55 -17.86
CA GLY A 448 17.32 -1.67 -17.48
C GLY A 448 17.50 -1.94 -15.98
N ASP A 449 16.74 -1.23 -15.16
CA ASP A 449 16.74 -1.36 -13.70
C ASP A 449 16.24 -2.73 -13.24
N ILE A 450 15.16 -3.24 -13.86
CA ILE A 450 14.62 -4.57 -13.61
C ILE A 450 15.65 -5.63 -13.99
N SER A 451 16.27 -5.51 -15.17
CA SER A 451 17.31 -6.44 -15.62
C SER A 451 18.47 -6.51 -14.63
N LEU A 452 18.93 -5.34 -14.16
CA LEU A 452 19.99 -5.23 -13.17
C LEU A 452 19.58 -5.87 -11.83
N TYR A 453 18.38 -5.53 -11.33
CA TYR A 453 17.84 -6.06 -10.08
C TYR A 453 17.73 -7.59 -10.10
N VAL A 454 17.14 -8.15 -11.17
CA VAL A 454 16.97 -9.61 -11.32
C VAL A 454 18.33 -10.30 -11.34
N ARG A 455 19.29 -9.78 -12.13
CA ARG A 455 20.64 -10.36 -12.21
C ARG A 455 21.34 -10.33 -10.85
N GLU A 456 21.38 -9.19 -10.17
CA GLU A 456 22.06 -9.08 -8.88
C GLU A 456 21.39 -9.94 -7.80
N LYS A 457 20.06 -10.03 -7.77
CA LYS A 457 19.34 -10.86 -6.77
C LYS A 457 19.53 -12.36 -7.01
N LEU A 458 19.58 -12.80 -8.27
CA LEU A 458 19.76 -14.21 -8.60
C LEU A 458 21.24 -14.62 -8.51
N GLN A 459 22.19 -13.84 -9.03
CA GLN A 459 23.62 -14.20 -9.08
C GLN A 459 24.32 -14.23 -7.72
N ASN A 460 23.75 -13.58 -6.70
CA ASN A 460 24.32 -13.59 -5.34
C ASN A 460 24.12 -14.92 -4.59
N ARG A 461 23.72 -16.01 -5.26
CA ARG A 461 23.49 -17.34 -4.67
C ARG A 461 24.35 -18.41 -5.34
N ASN A 462 24.96 -19.27 -4.53
CA ASN A 462 25.82 -20.35 -5.01
C ASN A 462 25.07 -21.36 -5.91
N GLU A 463 23.78 -21.61 -5.66
CA GLU A 463 22.96 -22.49 -6.50
C GLU A 463 22.75 -21.89 -7.89
N VAL A 464 22.54 -20.58 -7.97
CA VAL A 464 22.35 -19.87 -9.24
C VAL A 464 23.66 -19.75 -10.00
N ASN A 465 24.79 -19.54 -9.33
CA ASN A 465 26.08 -19.51 -10.00
C ASN A 465 26.40 -20.87 -10.64
N ARG A 466 26.02 -21.99 -10.02
CA ARG A 466 26.12 -23.32 -10.63
C ARG A 466 25.25 -23.44 -11.88
N LEU A 467 23.99 -23.00 -11.82
CA LEU A 467 23.05 -23.03 -12.94
C LEU A 467 23.45 -22.08 -14.09
N SER A 468 23.93 -20.88 -13.76
CA SER A 468 24.41 -19.88 -14.72
C SER A 468 25.69 -20.31 -15.43
N LEU A 469 26.49 -21.18 -14.81
CA LEU A 469 27.70 -21.76 -15.41
C LEU A 469 27.39 -23.03 -16.23
N SER A 470 26.41 -23.83 -15.82
CA SER A 470 26.01 -25.04 -16.54
C SER A 470 25.14 -24.76 -17.77
N GLU A 471 24.22 -23.79 -17.69
CA GLU A 471 23.27 -23.45 -18.76
C GLU A 471 23.11 -21.92 -18.95
N PRO A 472 24.14 -21.21 -19.47
CA PRO A 472 24.15 -19.75 -19.51
C PRO A 472 23.07 -19.12 -20.40
N SER A 473 22.72 -19.79 -21.51
CA SER A 473 21.66 -19.33 -22.43
C SER A 473 20.30 -19.40 -21.78
N GLU A 474 19.97 -20.53 -21.16
CA GLU A 474 18.64 -20.76 -20.56
C GLU A 474 18.38 -19.82 -19.38
N PHE A 475 19.41 -19.53 -18.58
CA PHE A 475 19.34 -18.53 -17.52
C PHE A 475 19.12 -17.11 -18.05
N ARG A 476 19.77 -16.74 -19.16
CA ARG A 476 19.54 -15.45 -19.81
C ARG A 476 18.09 -15.30 -20.29
N HIS A 477 17.56 -16.33 -20.93
CA HIS A 477 16.16 -16.37 -21.36
C HIS A 477 15.19 -16.28 -20.18
N LEU A 478 15.48 -16.94 -19.04
CA LEU A 478 14.68 -16.78 -17.83
C LEU A 478 14.64 -15.33 -17.35
N VAL A 479 15.79 -14.64 -17.37
CA VAL A 479 15.86 -13.21 -17.00
C VAL A 479 15.05 -12.35 -17.97
N GLU A 480 15.15 -12.62 -19.28
CA GLU A 480 14.37 -11.93 -20.31
C GLU A 480 12.86 -12.15 -20.13
N ASP A 481 12.42 -13.40 -19.89
CA ASP A 481 11.03 -13.76 -19.61
C ASP A 481 10.48 -12.98 -18.41
N ILE A 482 11.28 -12.83 -17.33
CA ILE A 482 10.90 -12.05 -16.14
C ILE A 482 10.69 -10.57 -16.52
N ILE A 483 11.62 -9.99 -17.29
CA ILE A 483 11.56 -8.57 -17.63
C ILE A 483 10.36 -8.26 -18.54
N GLU A 484 10.13 -9.10 -19.56
CA GLU A 484 9.01 -8.94 -20.48
C GLU A 484 7.68 -9.06 -19.76
N LYS A 485 7.54 -10.10 -18.93
CA LYS A 485 6.31 -10.39 -18.19
C LYS A 485 6.02 -9.35 -17.10
N ALA A 486 7.06 -8.70 -16.56
CA ALA A 486 6.88 -7.61 -15.61
C ALA A 486 6.18 -6.39 -16.19
N ALA A 487 6.23 -6.17 -17.51
CA ALA A 487 5.61 -5.02 -18.19
C ALA A 487 5.87 -3.66 -17.50
N GLY A 488 7.09 -3.51 -16.95
CA GLY A 488 7.59 -2.35 -16.22
C GLY A 488 7.13 -2.20 -14.76
N VAL A 489 6.52 -3.22 -14.16
CA VAL A 489 6.01 -3.24 -12.79
C VAL A 489 7.03 -3.85 -11.82
N PHE A 490 7.75 -3.00 -11.09
CA PHE A 490 8.83 -3.41 -10.18
C PHE A 490 8.37 -4.29 -9.00
N LEU A 491 7.16 -4.07 -8.48
CA LEU A 491 6.59 -4.90 -7.43
C LEU A 491 6.40 -6.34 -7.90
N TRP A 492 5.90 -6.53 -9.12
CA TRP A 492 5.73 -7.83 -9.73
C TRP A 492 7.07 -8.56 -9.83
N VAL A 493 8.13 -7.86 -10.27
CA VAL A 493 9.50 -8.41 -10.35
C VAL A 493 9.98 -8.86 -8.98
N THR A 494 9.79 -8.03 -7.95
CA THR A 494 10.18 -8.36 -6.58
C THR A 494 9.53 -9.66 -6.10
N LEU A 495 8.23 -9.82 -6.35
CA LEU A 495 7.48 -11.02 -5.99
C LEU A 495 7.88 -12.24 -6.82
N ALA A 496 8.08 -12.08 -8.12
CA ALA A 496 8.51 -13.14 -9.01
C ALA A 496 9.92 -13.65 -8.64
N VAL A 497 10.88 -12.74 -8.45
CA VAL A 497 12.23 -13.09 -8.01
C VAL A 497 12.19 -13.78 -6.66
N ARG A 498 11.36 -13.35 -5.71
CA ARG A 498 11.19 -14.04 -4.42
C ARG A 498 10.69 -15.47 -4.59
N SER A 499 9.66 -15.68 -5.41
CA SER A 499 9.13 -17.04 -5.71
C SER A 499 10.18 -17.94 -6.36
N LEU A 500 10.99 -17.40 -7.28
CA LEU A 500 12.08 -18.14 -7.92
C LEU A 500 13.20 -18.49 -6.91
N LEU A 501 13.56 -17.57 -6.01
CA LEU A 501 14.52 -17.83 -4.94
C LEU A 501 14.01 -18.90 -3.96
N GLU A 502 12.71 -18.92 -3.66
CA GLU A 502 12.09 -19.99 -2.87
C GLU A 502 12.15 -21.33 -3.61
N GLY A 503 11.91 -21.37 -4.92
CA GLY A 503 12.12 -22.58 -5.73
C GLY A 503 13.55 -23.10 -5.69
N LEU A 504 14.53 -22.20 -5.87
CA LEU A 504 15.96 -22.54 -5.79
C LEU A 504 16.34 -23.12 -4.43
N THR A 505 15.78 -22.57 -3.34
CA THR A 505 16.00 -23.10 -1.98
C THR A 505 15.44 -24.53 -1.83
N ASN A 506 14.41 -24.88 -2.60
CA ASN A 506 13.83 -26.22 -2.64
C ASN A 506 14.51 -27.16 -3.67
N TYR A 507 15.67 -26.77 -4.21
CA TYR A 507 16.43 -27.53 -5.22
C TYR A 507 15.69 -27.72 -6.56
N ASP A 508 14.78 -26.80 -6.89
CA ASP A 508 14.10 -26.80 -8.18
C ASP A 508 15.09 -26.66 -9.34
N ARG A 509 14.83 -27.40 -10.43
CA ARG A 509 15.60 -27.28 -11.68
C ARG A 509 15.17 -26.04 -12.45
N LEU A 510 15.96 -25.64 -13.43
CA LEU A 510 15.65 -24.48 -14.28
C LEU A 510 14.30 -24.62 -15.01
N SER A 511 13.92 -25.85 -15.39
CA SER A 511 12.59 -26.17 -15.95
C SER A 511 11.45 -25.86 -14.98
N ASP A 512 11.66 -26.14 -13.69
CA ASP A 512 10.66 -25.93 -12.64
C ASP A 512 10.53 -24.44 -12.32
N LEU A 513 11.65 -23.71 -12.31
CA LEU A 513 11.66 -22.24 -12.20
C LEU A 513 10.91 -21.56 -13.35
N ARG A 514 11.08 -22.04 -14.59
CA ARG A 514 10.28 -21.57 -15.73
C ARG A 514 8.80 -21.89 -15.59
N LEU A 515 8.46 -23.07 -15.07
CA LEU A 515 7.07 -23.43 -14.83
C LEU A 515 6.44 -22.49 -13.78
N ARG A 516 7.14 -22.25 -12.66
CA ARG A 516 6.73 -21.27 -11.65
C ARG A 516 6.53 -19.89 -12.26
N LEU A 517 7.47 -19.42 -13.08
CA LEU A 517 7.35 -18.14 -13.75
C LEU A 517 6.12 -18.06 -14.67
N LYS A 518 5.76 -19.16 -15.34
CA LYS A 518 4.54 -19.23 -16.17
C LYS A 518 3.27 -19.18 -15.32
N GLU A 519 3.27 -19.79 -14.15
CA GLU A 519 2.12 -19.82 -13.23
C GLU A 519 1.87 -18.47 -12.55
N ILE A 520 2.91 -17.66 -12.37
CA ILE A 520 2.79 -16.28 -11.87
C ILE A 520 1.96 -15.47 -12.88
N PRO A 521 0.81 -14.89 -12.50
CA PRO A 521 0.01 -14.07 -13.41
C PRO A 521 0.73 -12.77 -13.79
N ASP A 522 0.54 -12.29 -15.02
CA ASP A 522 1.17 -11.05 -15.53
C ASP A 522 0.56 -9.79 -14.90
N ASP A 523 -0.70 -9.87 -14.43
CA ASP A 523 -1.41 -8.78 -13.78
C ASP A 523 -1.21 -8.80 -12.26
N LEU A 524 -0.92 -7.65 -11.66
CA LEU A 524 -0.71 -7.52 -10.21
C LEU A 524 -1.92 -7.97 -9.39
N SER A 525 -3.14 -7.67 -9.84
CA SER A 525 -4.36 -8.05 -9.12
C SER A 525 -4.51 -9.56 -9.12
N HIS A 526 -4.32 -10.19 -10.28
CA HIS A 526 -4.29 -11.65 -10.38
C HIS A 526 -3.13 -12.27 -9.59
N LEU A 527 -1.97 -11.61 -9.51
CA LEU A 527 -0.85 -12.05 -8.68
C LEU A 527 -1.20 -12.04 -7.19
N TYR A 528 -1.86 -10.98 -6.70
CA TYR A 528 -2.35 -10.95 -5.32
C TYR A 528 -3.35 -12.08 -5.06
N TRP A 529 -4.28 -12.32 -5.98
CA TRP A 529 -5.21 -13.45 -5.89
C TRP A 529 -4.48 -14.79 -5.85
N HIS A 530 -3.49 -14.99 -6.72
CA HIS A 530 -2.67 -16.20 -6.75
C HIS A 530 -1.90 -16.41 -5.44
N MET A 531 -1.31 -15.35 -4.89
CA MET A 531 -0.62 -15.41 -3.59
C MET A 531 -1.59 -15.76 -2.45
N LEU A 532 -2.77 -15.14 -2.41
CA LEU A 532 -3.80 -15.42 -1.40
C LEU A 532 -4.30 -16.87 -1.47
N GLN A 533 -4.44 -17.43 -2.68
CA GLN A 533 -4.80 -18.83 -2.90
C GLN A 533 -3.67 -19.81 -2.56
N GLY A 534 -2.41 -19.35 -2.58
CA GLY A 534 -1.22 -20.14 -2.26
C GLY A 534 -0.84 -20.17 -0.78
N ILE A 535 -1.52 -19.40 0.08
CA ILE A 535 -1.30 -19.43 1.53
C ILE A 535 -1.74 -20.82 2.03
N LYS A 536 -0.75 -21.65 2.41
CA LYS A 536 -1.03 -22.93 3.08
C LYS A 536 -1.72 -22.63 4.42
N PRO A 537 -2.78 -23.35 4.77
CA PRO A 537 -3.55 -23.13 5.99
C PRO A 537 -2.73 -23.34 7.27
#